data_AF-A0A938PWE8-F1
#
_entry.id   AF-A0A938PWE8-F1
#
_cell.length_a   1.000
_cell.length_b   1.000
_cell.length_c   1.000
_cell.angle_alpha   90.00
_cell.angle_beta   90.00
_cell.angle_gamma   90.00
#
_symmetry.space_group_name_H-M   'P 1'
#
loop_
_entity.id
_entity.type
_entity.pdbx_description
1 polymer ?
#
loop_
_entity_poly.entity_id
_entity_poly.type
_entity_poly.pdbx_seq_one_letter_code
_entity_poly.pdbx_strand_id
1 'polypeptide(L)' 'MARSVPVAGGEGFLSEPVSGELSISAGKGLKLFPIDSLGNKKAAIATDYAKGRYRIKLDEKNQAHWFVMTAN' A
#
# COMPACT_ATOMS: atom_id res chain seq x y z
N MET A 1 1.15 -3.98 11.91
CA MET A 1 -0.11 -3.59 12.58
C MET A 1 -0.17 -2.08 12.58
N ALA A 2 -1.29 -1.46 12.20
CA ALA A 2 -1.44 -0.01 12.35
C ALA A 2 -1.75 0.32 13.81
N ARG A 3 -1.07 1.31 14.39
CA ARG A 3 -1.40 1.83 15.72
C ARG A 3 -2.09 3.18 15.55
N SER A 4 -3.28 3.33 16.12
CA SER A 4 -3.98 4.62 16.17
C SER A 4 -3.57 5.36 17.43
N VAL A 5 -2.98 6.54 17.27
CA VAL A 5 -2.55 7.41 18.36
C VAL A 5 -3.46 8.64 18.38
N PRO A 6 -4.09 9.00 19.52
CA PRO A 6 -4.91 10.20 19.60
C PRO A 6 -4.06 11.46 19.36
N VAL A 7 -4.60 12.43 18.63
CA VAL A 7 -3.97 13.75 18.45
C VAL A 7 -4.13 14.55 19.73
N ALA A 8 -3.04 15.10 20.26
CA ALA A 8 -3.10 15.93 21.46
C ALA A 8 -3.97 17.18 21.21
N GLY A 9 -5.05 17.32 21.99
CA GLY A 9 -5.92 18.51 21.98
C GLY A 9 -7.06 18.50 20.95
N GLY A 10 -7.43 17.36 20.35
CA GLY A 10 -8.55 17.29 19.42
C GLY A 10 -9.23 15.92 19.35
N GLU A 11 -10.30 15.82 18.56
CA GLU A 11 -11.11 14.60 18.36
C GLU A 11 -10.55 13.64 17.28
N GLY A 12 -9.26 13.79 16.91
CA GLY A 12 -8.63 13.03 15.83
C GLY A 12 -7.71 11.90 16.31
N PHE A 13 -7.50 10.92 15.44
CA PHE A 13 -6.48 9.88 15.61
C PHE A 13 -5.53 9.85 14.41
N LEU A 14 -4.24 9.75 14.68
CA LEU A 14 -3.19 9.46 13.71
C LEU A 14 -3.00 7.95 13.66
N SER A 15 -3.36 7.34 12.53
CA SER A 15 -2.92 5.97 12.25
C SER A 15 -1.45 6.03 11.85
N GLU A 16 -0.56 5.46 12.67
CA GLU A 16 0.84 5.28 12.31
C GLU A 16 0.93 4.57 10.95
N PRO A 17 1.82 5.01 10.05
CA PRO A 17 1.98 4.38 8.75
C PRO A 17 2.30 2.90 8.93
N VAL A 18 1.56 2.05 8.23
CA VAL A 18 1.76 0.60 8.31
C VAL A 18 3.04 0.25 7.55
N SER A 19 4.15 0.19 8.28
CA SER A 19 5.35 -0.48 7.78
C SER A 19 5.14 -1.99 7.83
N GLY A 20 5.49 -2.69 6.75
CA GLY A 20 5.31 -4.14 6.68
C GLY A 20 5.46 -4.75 5.30
N GLU A 21 5.07 -6.01 5.20
CA GLU A 21 5.03 -6.77 3.95
C GLU A 21 3.59 -7.22 3.66
N LEU A 22 3.10 -6.89 2.47
CA LEU A 22 1.84 -7.40 1.95
C LEU A 22 2.13 -8.52 0.95
N SER A 23 1.46 -9.66 1.13
CA SER A 23 1.55 -10.81 0.23
C SER A 23 0.21 -11.05 -0.46
N ILE A 24 0.17 -10.99 -1.79
CA ILE A 24 -1.05 -11.16 -2.58
C ILE A 24 -0.91 -12.38 -3.49
N SER A 25 -1.85 -13.34 -3.40
CA SER A 25 -1.87 -14.52 -4.28
C SER A 25 -2.60 -14.17 -5.58
N ALA A 26 -1.90 -14.20 -6.72
CA ALA A 26 -2.48 -13.88 -8.03
C ALA A 26 -1.61 -14.43 -9.19
N GLY A 27 -2.18 -14.47 -10.39
CA GLY A 27 -1.44 -14.80 -11.62
C GLY A 27 -0.34 -13.79 -11.93
N LYS A 28 0.77 -14.25 -12.52
CA LYS A 28 1.90 -13.40 -12.91
C LYS A 28 1.49 -12.43 -14.03
N GLY A 29 2.09 -11.25 -14.07
CA GLY A 29 1.91 -10.24 -15.12
C GLY A 29 1.12 -9.01 -14.70
N LEU A 30 0.56 -9.00 -13.49
CA LEU A 30 -0.08 -7.84 -12.89
C LEU A 30 0.97 -6.83 -12.39
N LYS A 31 0.60 -5.56 -12.47
CA LYS A 31 1.36 -4.43 -11.91
C LYS A 31 0.54 -3.75 -10.83
N LEU A 32 1.23 -3.23 -9.82
CA LEU A 32 0.63 -2.55 -8.69
C LEU A 32 0.78 -1.04 -8.84
N PHE A 33 -0.32 -0.32 -8.78
CA PHE A 33 -0.35 1.13 -8.96
C PHE A 33 -0.93 1.80 -7.72
N PRO A 34 -0.19 2.73 -7.08
CA PRO A 34 -0.73 3.54 -5.99
C PRO A 34 -1.79 4.50 -6.52
N ILE A 35 -2.81 4.74 -5.71
CA ILE A 35 -3.85 5.75 -5.97
C ILE A 35 -3.60 6.94 -5.03
N ASP A 36 -3.59 8.15 -5.57
CA ASP A 36 -3.44 9.37 -4.78
C ASP A 36 -4.76 9.79 -4.11
N SER A 37 -4.72 10.83 -3.28
CA SER A 37 -5.91 11.34 -2.58
C SER A 37 -7.00 11.90 -3.50
N LEU A 38 -6.67 12.18 -4.76
CA LEU A 38 -7.59 12.64 -5.80
C LEU A 38 -8.12 11.49 -6.66
N GLY A 39 -7.72 10.24 -6.38
CA GLY A 39 -8.13 9.06 -7.14
C GLY A 39 -7.27 8.78 -8.38
N ASN A 40 -6.19 9.52 -8.62
CA ASN A 40 -5.36 9.32 -9.79
C ASN A 40 -4.38 8.17 -9.59
N LYS A 41 -4.19 7.41 -10.68
CA LYS A 41 -3.22 6.31 -10.73
C LYS A 41 -1.80 6.88 -10.88
N LYS A 42 -0.93 6.60 -9.92
CA LYS A 42 0.51 6.90 -10.01
C LYS A 42 1.26 5.82 -10.80
N ALA A 43 2.54 6.05 -11.05
CA ALA A 43 3.42 5.07 -11.67
C ALA A 43 3.42 3.74 -10.91
N ALA A 44 3.55 2.64 -11.66
CA ALA A 44 3.61 1.31 -11.06
C ALA A 44 4.81 1.18 -10.11
N ILE A 45 4.60 0.56 -8.97
CA ILE A 45 5.67 0.23 -8.03
C ILE A 45 6.23 -1.16 -8.33
N ALA A 46 7.53 -1.32 -8.08
CA ALA A 46 8.20 -2.60 -8.24
C ALA A 46 7.63 -3.61 -7.22
N THR A 47 7.32 -4.81 -7.69
CA THR A 47 6.83 -5.92 -6.86
C THR A 47 7.69 -7.16 -7.11
N ASP A 48 7.99 -7.89 -6.04
CA ASP A 48 8.63 -9.19 -6.15
C ASP A 48 7.55 -10.25 -6.37
N TYR A 49 7.81 -11.26 -7.20
CA TYR A 49 6.86 -12.34 -7.49
C TYR A 49 7.52 -13.70 -7.34
N ALA A 50 7.05 -14.47 -6.37
CA ALA A 50 7.55 -15.80 -6.08
C ALA A 50 6.43 -16.73 -5.63
N LYS A 51 6.48 -18.00 -6.08
CA LYS A 51 5.57 -19.07 -5.64
C LYS A 51 4.07 -18.72 -5.73
N GLY A 52 3.65 -18.09 -6.82
CA GLY A 52 2.24 -17.72 -7.04
C GLY A 52 1.80 -16.45 -6.30
N ARG A 53 2.73 -15.69 -5.72
CA ARG A 53 2.43 -14.53 -4.87
C ARG A 53 3.30 -13.33 -5.19
N TYR A 54 2.68 -12.15 -5.12
CA TYR A 54 3.35 -10.87 -5.09
C TYR A 54 3.72 -10.51 -3.66
N ARG A 55 4.93 -10.01 -3.46
CA ARG A 55 5.40 -9.42 -2.20
C ARG A 55 5.65 -7.94 -2.40
N ILE A 56 5.03 -7.14 -1.54
CA ILE A 56 5.05 -5.69 -1.60
C ILE A 56 5.53 -5.18 -0.25
N LYS A 57 6.61 -4.42 -0.25
CA LYS A 57 7.09 -3.72 0.95
C LYS A 57 6.31 -2.42 1.09
N LEU A 58 5.60 -2.28 2.20
CA LEU A 58 4.98 -1.03 2.61
C LEU A 58 6.01 -0.30 3.47
N ASP A 59 6.60 0.77 2.92
CA ASP A 59 7.48 1.65 3.69
C ASP A 59 6.66 2.78 4.33
N GLU A 60 7.23 3.43 5.35
CA GLU A 60 6.55 4.52 6.06
C GLU A 60 6.41 5.79 5.21
N LYS A 61 7.13 5.86 4.08
CA LYS A 61 7.06 6.97 3.12
C LYS A 61 5.93 6.77 2.11
N ASN A 62 5.37 5.56 2.00
CA ASN A 62 4.22 5.25 1.17
C ASN A 62 2.96 5.79 1.86
N GLN A 63 2.70 7.08 1.61
CA GLN A 63 1.49 7.78 2.03
C GLN A 63 0.23 7.30 1.30
N ALA A 64 0.35 6.38 0.34
CA ALA A 64 -0.78 5.84 -0.39
C ALA A 64 -1.52 4.82 0.48
N HIS A 65 -2.79 5.11 0.79
CA HIS A 65 -3.66 4.19 1.53
C HIS A 65 -4.34 3.16 0.62
N TRP A 66 -4.21 3.30 -0.71
CA TRP A 66 -4.95 2.50 -1.70
C TRP A 66 -4.07 2.14 -2.90
N PHE A 67 -4.23 0.91 -3.39
CA PHE A 67 -3.54 0.40 -4.58
C PHE A 67 -4.54 -0.32 -5.49
N VAL A 68 -4.29 -0.26 -6.80
CA VAL A 68 -4.99 -1.08 -7.80
C VAL A 68 -3.99 -2.02 -8.46
N MET A 69 -4.34 -3.30 -8.52
CA MET A 69 -3.56 -4.33 -9.19
C MET A 69 -4.26 -4.75 -10.49
N THR A 70 -3.59 -4.57 -11.62
CA THR A 70 -4.17 -4.85 -12.95
C THR A 70 -3.12 -5.32 -13.94
N ALA A 71 -3.55 -6.08 -14.94
CA ALA A 71 -2.79 -6.25 -16.18
C ALA A 71 -2.76 -4.89 -16.91
N ASN A 72 -1.66 -4.64 -17.62
CA ASN A 72 -1.46 -3.40 -18.37
C ASN A 72 -2.64 -3.09 -19.31
#